data_AF-A0A958BVV6-F1
#
_entry.id   AF-A0A958BVV6-F1
#
_cell.length_a   1.000
_cell.length_b   1.000
_cell.length_c   1.000
_cell.angle_alpha   90.00
_cell.angle_beta   90.00
_cell.angle_gamma   90.00
#
_symmetry.space_group_name_H-M   'P 1'
#
loop_
_entity.id
_entity.type
_entity.pdbx_description
1 polymer ?
#
loop_
_entity_poly.entity_id
_entity_poly.type
_entity_poly.pdbx_seq_one_letter_code
_entity_poly.pdbx_strand_id
1 'polypeptide(L)'
;MRTLKLLVFVMSVVGLASLLILSQPATAAPPDAPDKIDPLAQQDGVTIEKLASKDVVALGSVVSYTIKIKNDSGQAIEATLTDELPELPDGLALQTDSITTTIGTVEAQHNAVLWSGNLENGDEATILYSAIPPTTSSPQENLENTAILKYGETTRQATASINTEPPSLGIWGRFVNFIATALVFFDKSLASIGVPYAFGFAIILFTLLVRGATFPLNMQQIKSSKAMQELQPKLKELQEKHKGDKEKLAQEQMRLYKEHGVNPLGGCLPMLVQMPIWIALYRALIQLSSQGLLTEGFFWIPSLSGPVSSWGGGLDWLWPLPPSIGWPSALAYLVMPVLLVVSQLYMQNLMTPPSTDPSQAQVQSIMKFMPLMFGYFALIVPSGLTLYWFTSNVLGVAQHYFTKTQFDTKSKTSEPPVGSSAPV
;
A
#
# COMPACT_ATOMS: atom_id res chain seq x y z
N MET A 1 -8.32 -20.18 -19.41
CA MET A 1 -8.60 -20.41 -17.96
C MET A 1 -7.42 -20.09 -17.02
N ARG A 2 -6.16 -20.40 -17.34
CA ARG A 2 -5.01 -20.09 -16.45
C ARG A 2 -4.65 -18.59 -16.35
N THR A 3 -4.84 -17.83 -17.42
CA THR A 3 -4.61 -16.37 -17.47
C THR A 3 -5.66 -15.57 -16.70
N LEU A 4 -6.93 -16.01 -16.71
CA LEU A 4 -8.02 -15.36 -15.99
C LEU A 4 -7.88 -15.54 -14.46
N LYS A 5 -7.41 -16.70 -14.01
CA LYS A 5 -7.11 -16.95 -12.58
C LYS A 5 -5.92 -16.12 -12.07
N LEU A 6 -4.95 -15.82 -12.93
CA LEU A 6 -3.82 -14.95 -12.59
C LEU A 6 -4.26 -13.48 -12.48
N LEU A 7 -5.16 -13.02 -13.37
CA LEU A 7 -5.72 -11.67 -13.33
C LEU A 7 -6.57 -11.47 -12.05
N VAL A 8 -7.42 -12.45 -11.70
CA VAL A 8 -8.19 -12.43 -10.46
C VAL A 8 -7.28 -12.42 -9.23
N PHE A 9 -6.20 -13.21 -9.23
CA PHE A 9 -5.22 -13.22 -8.15
C PHE A 9 -4.47 -11.87 -8.02
N VAL A 10 -4.08 -11.25 -9.13
CA VAL A 10 -3.45 -9.92 -9.13
C VAL A 10 -4.42 -8.85 -8.63
N MET A 11 -5.69 -8.90 -9.01
CA MET A 11 -6.72 -7.99 -8.48
C MET A 11 -7.01 -8.23 -6.98
N SER A 12 -6.96 -9.47 -6.51
CA SER A 12 -7.05 -9.80 -5.08
C SER A 12 -5.85 -9.30 -4.28
N VAL A 13 -4.64 -9.31 -4.85
CA VAL A 13 -3.43 -8.77 -4.20
C VAL A 13 -3.46 -7.24 -4.12
N VAL A 14 -4.05 -6.55 -5.11
CA VAL A 14 -4.30 -5.10 -5.07
C VAL A 14 -5.41 -4.76 -4.06
N GLY A 15 -6.46 -5.58 -3.95
CA GLY A 15 -7.48 -5.46 -2.88
C GLY A 15 -6.90 -5.70 -1.48
N LEU A 16 -5.96 -6.64 -1.33
CA LEU A 16 -5.28 -6.92 -0.05
C LEU A 16 -4.34 -5.78 0.38
N ALA A 17 -3.76 -5.01 -0.55
CA ALA A 17 -3.00 -3.82 -0.21
C ALA A 17 -3.88 -2.70 0.38
N SER A 18 -5.18 -2.71 0.09
CA SER A 18 -6.16 -1.83 0.76
C SER A 18 -6.56 -2.35 2.14
N LEU A 19 -6.52 -3.67 2.38
CA LEU A 19 -6.74 -4.27 3.70
C LEU A 19 -5.52 -4.16 4.64
N LEU A 20 -4.30 -4.09 4.11
CA LEU A 20 -3.07 -4.08 4.92
C LEU A 20 -2.78 -2.76 5.66
N ILE A 21 -3.68 -1.77 5.56
CA ILE A 21 -3.64 -0.53 6.35
C ILE A 21 -4.59 -0.62 7.57
N LEU A 22 -5.40 -1.67 7.70
CA LEU A 22 -6.39 -1.85 8.78
C LEU A 22 -5.92 -2.68 9.98
N SER A 23 -4.69 -3.19 10.00
CA SER A 23 -4.18 -3.94 11.16
C SER A 23 -3.15 -3.13 11.96
N GLN A 24 -3.63 -2.24 12.83
CA GLN A 24 -2.88 -1.92 14.04
C GLN A 24 -3.21 -2.97 15.11
N PRO A 25 -2.23 -3.41 15.92
CA PRO A 25 -2.50 -4.36 16.99
C PRO A 25 -3.44 -3.72 18.02
N ALA A 26 -4.39 -4.50 18.52
CA ALA A 26 -5.23 -4.13 19.65
C ALA A 26 -4.35 -3.68 20.82
N THR A 27 -4.22 -2.37 21.01
CA THR A 27 -3.69 -1.80 22.26
C THR A 27 -4.73 -2.06 23.33
N ALA A 28 -4.29 -2.75 24.39
CA ALA A 28 -5.08 -3.13 25.55
C ALA A 28 -5.95 -1.97 26.05
N ALA A 29 -7.19 -2.30 26.42
CA ALA A 29 -8.15 -1.39 27.04
C ALA A 29 -7.51 -0.61 28.21
N PRO A 30 -7.69 0.72 28.30
CA PRO A 30 -7.47 1.41 29.56
C PRO A 30 -8.53 0.95 30.56
N PRO A 31 -8.17 0.69 31.84
CA PRO A 31 -9.16 0.52 32.88
C PRO A 31 -9.78 1.90 33.19
N ASP A 32 -11.07 1.89 33.50
CA ASP A 32 -11.85 3.01 34.06
C ASP A 32 -12.27 4.12 33.07
N ALA A 33 -13.34 3.84 32.31
CA ALA A 33 -14.29 4.87 31.88
C ALA A 33 -15.57 4.71 32.73
N PRO A 34 -16.20 5.81 33.19
CA PRO A 34 -17.27 5.73 34.17
C PRO A 34 -18.53 5.13 33.55
N ASP A 35 -18.98 4.01 34.12
CA ASP A 35 -20.32 3.48 33.96
C ASP A 35 -21.36 4.59 34.15
N LYS A 36 -21.98 5.02 33.05
CA LYS A 36 -23.30 5.64 33.07
C LYS A 36 -24.16 4.94 32.03
N ILE A 37 -24.45 3.67 32.30
CA ILE A 37 -25.55 2.95 31.70
C ILE A 37 -26.84 3.56 32.28
N ASP A 38 -27.71 4.06 31.40
CA ASP A 38 -29.03 4.59 31.74
C ASP A 38 -29.84 3.52 32.52
N PRO A 39 -30.36 3.82 33.73
CA PRO A 39 -31.14 2.87 34.54
C PRO A 39 -32.38 2.27 33.85
N LEU A 40 -32.78 2.76 32.68
CA LEU A 40 -33.94 2.28 31.90
C LEU A 40 -33.63 1.15 30.90
N ALA A 41 -32.36 0.74 30.74
CA ALA A 41 -31.92 -0.20 29.70
C ALA A 41 -32.31 -1.68 29.93
N GLN A 42 -32.89 -2.04 31.10
CA GLN A 42 -32.95 -3.43 31.55
C GLN A 42 -34.35 -3.97 31.89
N GLN A 43 -35.42 -3.40 31.32
CA GLN A 43 -36.79 -3.81 31.66
C GLN A 43 -37.49 -4.71 30.63
N ASP A 44 -37.02 -4.81 29.39
CA ASP A 44 -37.67 -5.59 28.31
C ASP A 44 -36.72 -6.50 27.50
N GLY A 45 -35.44 -6.57 27.88
CA GLY A 45 -34.47 -7.53 27.30
C GLY A 45 -33.90 -7.14 25.93
N VAL A 46 -34.23 -5.98 25.36
CA VAL A 46 -33.67 -5.50 24.08
C VAL A 46 -32.64 -4.40 24.35
N THR A 47 -31.42 -4.57 23.85
CA THR A 47 -30.33 -3.60 24.03
C THR A 47 -29.81 -3.06 22.70
N ILE A 48 -29.37 -1.81 22.72
CA ILE A 48 -28.68 -1.14 21.60
C ILE A 48 -27.37 -0.54 22.12
N GLU A 49 -26.30 -0.74 21.37
CA GLU A 49 -24.99 -0.13 21.60
C GLU A 49 -24.48 0.48 20.29
N LYS A 50 -23.86 1.66 20.38
CA LYS A 50 -23.22 2.32 19.23
C LYS A 50 -21.79 2.73 19.61
N LEU A 51 -20.84 2.32 18.79
CA LEU A 51 -19.41 2.55 19.01
C LEU A 51 -18.78 3.20 17.79
N ALA A 52 -18.00 4.26 18.01
CA ALA A 52 -17.09 4.80 17.01
C ALA A 52 -15.75 4.05 17.08
N SER A 53 -15.08 3.90 15.93
CA SER A 53 -13.75 3.27 15.86
C SER A 53 -12.64 4.05 16.57
N LYS A 54 -12.85 5.36 16.81
CA LYS A 54 -11.89 6.28 17.44
C LYS A 54 -12.63 7.41 18.14
N ASP A 55 -12.13 7.85 19.30
CA ASP A 55 -12.65 9.02 20.03
C ASP A 55 -12.20 10.34 19.40
N VAL A 56 -11.11 10.35 18.64
CA VAL A 56 -10.56 11.53 17.95
C VAL A 56 -10.31 11.24 16.48
N VAL A 57 -10.83 12.08 15.58
CA VAL A 57 -10.79 11.90 14.13
C VAL A 57 -10.32 13.17 13.43
N ALA A 58 -9.29 13.07 12.60
CA ALA A 58 -8.82 14.18 11.78
C ALA A 58 -9.83 14.52 10.68
N LEU A 59 -10.06 15.82 10.42
CA LEU A 59 -10.91 16.26 9.31
C LEU A 59 -10.47 15.62 7.98
N GLY A 60 -11.43 15.12 7.19
CA GLY A 60 -11.20 14.40 5.94
C GLY A 60 -10.76 12.93 6.09
N SER A 61 -10.63 12.40 7.31
CA SER A 61 -10.31 10.98 7.55
C SER A 61 -11.58 10.14 7.71
N VAL A 62 -11.50 8.85 7.34
CA VAL A 62 -12.61 7.91 7.53
C VAL A 62 -12.73 7.52 9.00
N VAL A 63 -13.96 7.55 9.52
CA VAL A 63 -14.37 6.96 10.79
C VAL A 63 -15.39 5.85 10.53
N SER A 64 -15.19 4.70 11.17
CA SER A 64 -16.17 3.60 11.14
C SER A 64 -17.03 3.60 12.39
N TYR A 65 -18.31 3.28 12.22
CA TYR A 65 -19.29 3.12 13.28
C TYR A 65 -19.81 1.68 13.30
N THR A 66 -20.01 1.17 14.52
CA THR A 66 -20.62 -0.15 14.77
C THR A 66 -21.86 0.05 15.62
N ILE A 67 -23.00 -0.45 15.16
CA ILE A 67 -24.23 -0.52 15.96
C ILE A 67 -24.54 -1.99 16.22
N LYS A 68 -24.73 -2.32 17.49
CA LYS A 68 -25.16 -3.66 17.92
C LYS A 68 -26.56 -3.58 18.49
N ILE A 69 -27.43 -4.46 18.03
CA ILE A 69 -28.79 -4.62 18.54
C ILE A 69 -28.91 -6.06 19.01
N LYS A 70 -29.19 -6.27 20.29
CA LYS A 70 -29.35 -7.60 20.87
C LYS A 70 -30.76 -7.78 21.41
N ASN A 71 -31.38 -8.91 21.10
CA ASN A 71 -32.70 -9.27 21.61
C ASN A 71 -32.62 -10.44 22.59
N ASP A 72 -32.73 -10.17 23.89
CA ASP A 72 -32.85 -11.16 24.96
C ASP A 72 -34.25 -11.10 25.64
N SER A 73 -35.27 -10.59 24.93
CA SER A 73 -36.62 -10.36 25.48
C SER A 73 -37.46 -11.63 25.70
N GLY A 74 -36.99 -12.79 25.21
CA GLY A 74 -37.73 -14.05 25.22
C GLY A 74 -38.74 -14.21 24.08
N GLN A 75 -38.92 -13.20 23.22
CA GLN A 75 -39.81 -13.25 22.04
C GLN A 75 -39.11 -12.69 20.79
N ALA A 76 -39.59 -13.07 19.61
CA ALA A 76 -39.11 -12.49 18.37
C ALA A 76 -39.65 -11.05 18.21
N ILE A 77 -38.79 -10.13 17.79
CA ILE A 77 -39.14 -8.72 17.60
C ILE A 77 -38.86 -8.29 16.16
N GLU A 78 -39.80 -7.56 15.58
CA GLU A 78 -39.55 -6.79 14.37
C GLU A 78 -39.08 -5.40 14.77
N ALA A 79 -37.88 -5.03 14.30
CA ALA A 79 -37.22 -3.80 14.69
C ALA A 79 -36.80 -2.98 13.46
N THR A 80 -36.88 -1.67 13.62
CA THR A 80 -36.40 -0.70 12.64
C THR A 80 -35.44 0.27 13.31
N LEU A 81 -34.36 0.62 12.63
CA LEU A 81 -33.33 1.51 13.12
C LEU A 81 -33.13 2.65 12.13
N THR A 82 -32.99 3.85 12.66
CA THR A 82 -32.64 5.05 11.90
C THR A 82 -31.46 5.73 12.58
N ASP A 83 -30.38 5.94 11.83
CA ASP A 83 -29.18 6.65 12.26
C ASP A 83 -28.93 7.81 11.28
N GLU A 84 -29.38 9.00 11.66
CA GLU A 84 -29.20 10.22 10.86
C GLU A 84 -27.87 10.85 11.24
N LEU A 85 -26.92 10.89 10.30
CA LEU A 85 -25.64 11.55 10.55
C LEU A 85 -25.84 13.07 10.59
N PRO A 86 -25.10 13.79 11.46
CA PRO A 86 -25.16 15.24 11.52
C PRO A 86 -25.02 15.88 10.12
N GLU A 87 -25.83 16.89 9.82
CA GLU A 87 -25.91 17.49 8.49
C GLU A 87 -24.65 18.28 8.10
N LEU A 88 -24.34 18.29 6.81
CA LEU A 88 -23.25 19.08 6.22
C LEU A 88 -23.60 20.59 6.24
N PRO A 89 -22.63 21.51 6.38
CA PRO A 89 -21.18 21.34 6.16
C PRO A 89 -20.36 21.01 7.42
N ASP A 90 -20.99 20.95 8.59
CA ASP A 90 -20.28 20.75 9.87
C ASP A 90 -20.42 19.32 10.43
N GLY A 91 -21.26 18.49 9.81
CA GLY A 91 -21.52 17.13 10.23
C GLY A 91 -20.68 16.04 9.53
N LEU A 92 -21.26 14.88 9.28
CA LEU A 92 -20.53 13.72 8.72
C LEU A 92 -21.09 13.32 7.36
N ALA A 93 -20.20 13.06 6.40
CA ALA A 93 -20.58 12.53 5.09
C ALA A 93 -20.53 10.99 5.09
N LEU A 94 -21.68 10.34 4.93
CA LEU A 94 -21.80 8.88 4.86
C LEU A 94 -21.09 8.30 3.61
N GLN A 95 -20.36 7.21 3.78
CA GLN A 95 -19.85 6.39 2.67
C GLN A 95 -20.85 5.27 2.36
N THR A 96 -21.62 5.44 1.29
CA THR A 96 -22.68 4.49 0.90
C THR A 96 -22.17 3.09 0.54
N ASP A 97 -20.93 2.99 0.06
CA ASP A 97 -20.34 1.74 -0.42
C ASP A 97 -19.83 0.83 0.72
N SER A 98 -19.87 1.29 1.98
CA SER A 98 -19.27 0.59 3.12
C SER A 98 -20.31 0.02 4.10
N ILE A 99 -21.60 0.07 3.79
CA ILE A 99 -22.67 -0.27 4.73
C ILE A 99 -22.99 -1.76 4.65
N THR A 100 -22.92 -2.44 5.79
CA THR A 100 -23.19 -3.88 5.88
C THR A 100 -23.94 -4.21 7.17
N THR A 101 -24.71 -5.31 7.17
CA THR A 101 -25.39 -5.85 8.36
C THR A 101 -25.26 -7.37 8.41
N THR A 102 -25.24 -7.95 9.61
CA THR A 102 -25.25 -9.41 9.81
C THR A 102 -26.64 -10.02 9.67
N ILE A 103 -27.68 -9.33 10.12
CA ILE A 103 -29.09 -9.75 10.11
C ILE A 103 -29.94 -8.60 9.56
N GLY A 104 -30.99 -8.91 8.81
CA GLY A 104 -31.91 -7.92 8.24
C GLY A 104 -31.38 -7.22 6.98
N THR A 105 -32.00 -6.09 6.65
CA THR A 105 -31.69 -5.27 5.47
C THR A 105 -31.25 -3.89 5.91
N VAL A 106 -30.26 -3.32 5.22
CA VAL A 106 -29.73 -1.98 5.49
C VAL A 106 -29.69 -1.17 4.19
N GLU A 107 -30.10 0.09 4.25
CA GLU A 107 -30.13 1.03 3.14
C GLU A 107 -29.62 2.40 3.58
N ALA A 108 -28.98 3.13 2.66
CA ALA A 108 -28.63 4.54 2.85
C ALA A 108 -29.65 5.44 2.17
N GLN A 109 -30.19 6.42 2.89
CA GLN A 109 -31.07 7.46 2.33
C GLN A 109 -30.70 8.81 2.93
N HIS A 110 -30.48 9.83 2.11
CA HIS A 110 -30.30 11.23 2.53
C HIS A 110 -29.35 11.45 3.73
N ASN A 111 -28.16 10.82 3.72
CA ASN A 111 -27.17 10.88 4.81
C ASN A 111 -27.61 10.20 6.13
N ALA A 112 -28.57 9.28 6.04
CA ALA A 112 -28.99 8.41 7.12
C ALA A 112 -28.81 6.93 6.76
N VAL A 113 -28.54 6.12 7.78
CA VAL A 113 -28.55 4.65 7.68
C VAL A 113 -29.89 4.15 8.21
N LEU A 114 -30.62 3.45 7.36
CA LEU A 114 -31.88 2.80 7.68
C LEU A 114 -31.66 1.30 7.76
N TRP A 115 -32.08 0.67 8.83
CA TRP A 115 -32.03 -0.78 8.98
C TRP A 115 -33.39 -1.32 9.42
N SER A 116 -33.74 -2.51 8.93
CA SER A 116 -34.91 -3.25 9.36
C SER A 116 -34.59 -4.73 9.44
N GLY A 117 -35.12 -5.41 10.46
CA GLY A 117 -34.90 -6.82 10.65
C GLY A 117 -35.84 -7.44 11.66
N ASN A 118 -36.03 -8.75 11.53
CA ASN A 118 -36.69 -9.57 12.54
C ASN A 118 -35.59 -10.27 13.35
N LEU A 119 -35.61 -10.12 14.67
CA LEU A 119 -34.62 -10.66 15.60
C LEU A 119 -35.30 -11.71 16.47
N GLU A 120 -34.85 -12.95 16.38
CA GLU A 120 -35.26 -14.00 17.31
C GLU A 120 -34.64 -13.77 18.70
N ASN A 121 -35.13 -14.49 19.70
CA ASN A 121 -34.56 -14.40 21.04
C ASN A 121 -33.14 -15.01 21.05
N GLY A 122 -32.17 -14.21 21.48
CA GLY A 122 -30.74 -14.50 21.48
C GLY A 122 -29.98 -13.94 20.27
N ASP A 123 -30.68 -13.35 19.29
CA ASP A 123 -30.03 -12.78 18.11
C ASP A 123 -29.32 -11.44 18.41
N GLU A 124 -28.20 -11.23 17.71
CA GLU A 124 -27.45 -9.98 17.71
C GLU A 124 -27.22 -9.50 16.26
N ALA A 125 -27.87 -8.40 15.88
CA ALA A 125 -27.60 -7.71 14.62
C ALA A 125 -26.45 -6.72 14.80
N THR A 126 -25.47 -6.77 13.91
CA THR A 126 -24.36 -5.81 13.85
C THR A 126 -24.43 -5.05 12.53
N ILE A 127 -24.62 -3.73 12.61
CA ILE A 127 -24.57 -2.82 11.46
C ILE A 127 -23.21 -2.10 11.46
N LEU A 128 -22.53 -2.11 10.32
CA LEU A 128 -21.26 -1.43 10.10
C LEU A 128 -21.40 -0.40 8.98
N TYR A 129 -20.93 0.82 9.22
CA TYR A 129 -20.83 1.84 8.18
C TYR A 129 -19.65 2.79 8.43
N SER A 130 -19.30 3.60 7.44
CA SER A 130 -18.21 4.58 7.53
C SER A 130 -18.68 5.96 7.13
N ALA A 131 -18.08 6.98 7.74
CA ALA A 131 -18.35 8.38 7.43
C ALA A 131 -17.05 9.21 7.43
N ILE A 132 -17.10 10.40 6.85
CA ILE A 132 -15.96 11.33 6.78
C ILE A 132 -16.38 12.70 7.34
N PRO A 133 -15.64 13.27 8.30
CA PRO A 133 -15.78 14.68 8.65
C PRO A 133 -15.30 15.55 7.47
N PRO A 134 -16.07 16.56 7.04
CA PRO A 134 -15.72 17.43 5.92
C PRO A 134 -14.43 18.21 6.19
N THR A 135 -13.69 18.55 5.13
CA THR A 135 -12.40 19.25 5.22
C THR A 135 -12.53 20.75 5.47
N THR A 136 -13.74 21.30 5.39
CA THR A 136 -14.06 22.73 5.50
C THR A 136 -14.61 23.15 6.86
N SER A 137 -14.94 22.20 7.73
CA SER A 137 -15.46 22.52 9.07
C SER A 137 -14.31 22.94 10.01
N SER A 138 -14.61 23.87 10.91
CA SER A 138 -13.72 24.10 12.06
C SER A 138 -13.65 22.81 12.89
N PRO A 139 -12.50 22.47 13.50
CA PRO A 139 -12.45 21.36 14.47
C PRO A 139 -13.56 21.55 15.52
N GLN A 140 -14.52 20.65 15.54
CA GLN A 140 -15.54 20.56 16.56
C GLN A 140 -15.04 19.67 17.69
N GLU A 141 -15.17 20.18 18.91
CA GLU A 141 -14.74 19.49 20.13
C GLU A 141 -15.60 18.26 20.46
N ASN A 142 -16.80 18.09 19.89
CA ASN A 142 -17.66 16.92 20.13
C ASN A 142 -18.75 16.81 19.04
N LEU A 143 -18.57 15.89 18.09
CA LEU A 143 -19.58 15.47 17.12
C LEU A 143 -20.30 14.23 17.67
N GLU A 144 -21.57 14.39 18.02
CA GLU A 144 -22.41 13.29 18.47
C GLU A 144 -23.23 12.73 17.33
N ASN A 145 -23.32 11.40 17.25
CA ASN A 145 -24.18 10.72 16.30
C ASN A 145 -25.06 9.71 17.05
N THR A 146 -26.38 9.86 16.94
CA THR A 146 -27.39 9.08 17.67
C THR A 146 -28.17 8.18 16.74
N ALA A 147 -28.15 6.87 17.01
CA ALA A 147 -29.01 5.89 16.36
C ALA A 147 -30.28 5.69 17.19
N ILE A 148 -31.43 5.59 16.52
CA ILE A 148 -32.75 5.40 17.13
C ILE A 148 -33.30 4.05 16.67
N LEU A 149 -33.56 3.15 17.61
CA LEU A 149 -34.17 1.84 17.39
C LEU A 149 -35.64 1.88 17.83
N LYS A 150 -36.54 1.36 16.99
CA LYS A 150 -37.97 1.24 17.26
C LYS A 150 -38.40 -0.22 17.10
N TYR A 151 -39.11 -0.74 18.08
CA TYR A 151 -39.75 -2.06 18.06
C TYR A 151 -41.06 -2.01 18.85
N GLY A 152 -42.17 -2.46 18.26
CA GLY A 152 -43.50 -2.26 18.84
C GLY A 152 -43.78 -0.78 19.12
N GLU A 153 -44.14 -0.45 20.37
CA GLU A 153 -44.33 0.93 20.85
C GLU A 153 -43.07 1.52 21.53
N THR A 154 -42.00 0.73 21.66
CA THR A 154 -40.79 1.13 22.38
C THR A 154 -39.78 1.77 21.44
N THR A 155 -39.09 2.81 21.94
CA THR A 155 -37.96 3.45 21.27
C THR A 155 -36.74 3.44 22.17
N ARG A 156 -35.59 3.06 21.62
CA ARG A 156 -34.26 3.07 22.28
C ARG A 156 -33.31 3.94 21.47
N GLN A 157 -32.31 4.50 22.12
CA GLN A 157 -31.29 5.31 21.46
C GLN A 157 -29.89 4.92 21.93
N ALA A 158 -28.92 5.01 21.02
CA ALA A 158 -27.51 4.87 21.35
C ALA A 158 -26.71 5.95 20.62
N THR A 159 -25.84 6.64 21.37
CA THR A 159 -25.06 7.77 20.87
C THR A 159 -23.58 7.43 20.93
N ALA A 160 -22.86 7.74 19.85
CA ALA A 160 -21.40 7.75 19.84
C ALA A 160 -20.91 9.18 19.56
N SER A 161 -19.95 9.63 20.35
CA SER A 161 -19.27 10.92 20.18
C SER A 161 -17.88 10.73 19.58
N ILE A 162 -17.48 11.66 18.73
CA ILE A 162 -16.10 11.80 18.25
C ILE A 162 -15.66 13.25 18.34
N ASN A 163 -14.40 13.49 18.67
CA ASN A 163 -13.82 14.83 18.63
C ASN A 163 -13.09 14.98 17.29
N THR A 164 -13.21 16.15 16.66
CA THR A 164 -12.47 16.42 15.41
C THR A 164 -11.28 17.32 15.66
N GLU A 165 -10.16 16.97 15.05
CA GLU A 165 -8.94 17.78 15.08
C GLU A 165 -8.61 18.29 13.67
N PRO A 166 -7.90 19.43 13.56
CA PRO A 166 -7.29 19.83 12.28
C PRO A 166 -6.54 18.62 11.72
N PRO A 167 -6.46 18.43 10.40
CA PRO A 167 -5.80 17.27 9.82
C PRO A 167 -4.36 17.19 10.34
N SER A 168 -4.16 16.37 11.38
CA SER A 168 -2.87 16.25 12.03
C SER A 168 -2.03 15.45 11.05
N LEU A 169 -1.01 16.10 10.51
CA LEU A 169 0.03 15.39 9.78
C LEU A 169 0.70 14.50 10.82
N GLY A 170 0.21 13.26 10.97
CA GLY A 170 0.90 12.21 11.71
C GLY A 170 2.32 12.07 11.15
N ILE A 171 3.19 11.31 11.82
CA ILE A 171 4.60 11.15 11.37
C ILE A 171 4.69 10.84 9.87
N TRP A 172 3.75 10.02 9.38
CA TRP A 172 3.59 9.73 7.96
C TRP A 172 3.22 10.94 7.09
N GLY A 173 2.24 11.74 7.50
CA GLY A 173 1.88 12.98 6.80
C GLY A 173 3.02 13.99 6.74
N ARG A 174 3.80 14.12 7.84
CA ARG A 174 5.00 14.96 7.88
C ARG A 174 6.06 14.46 6.90
N PHE A 175 6.23 13.14 6.81
CA PHE A 175 7.16 12.54 5.86
C PHE A 175 6.75 12.78 4.40
N VAL A 176 5.46 12.63 4.07
CA VAL A 176 4.93 12.96 2.73
C VAL A 176 5.13 14.44 2.41
N ASN A 177 4.80 15.33 3.34
CA ASN A 177 4.96 16.77 3.16
C ASN A 177 6.45 17.15 3.01
N PHE A 178 7.33 16.52 3.78
CA PHE A 178 8.78 16.70 3.63
C PHE A 178 9.23 16.37 2.20
N ILE A 179 8.78 15.24 1.63
CA ILE A 179 9.10 14.88 0.24
C ILE A 179 8.53 15.91 -0.74
N ALA A 180 7.26 16.29 -0.59
CA ALA A 180 6.62 17.28 -1.47
C ALA A 180 7.37 18.63 -1.43
N THR A 181 7.71 19.10 -0.24
CA THR A 181 8.47 20.34 -0.02
C THR A 181 9.88 20.24 -0.61
N ALA A 182 10.56 19.10 -0.45
CA ALA A 182 11.87 18.87 -1.05
C ALA A 182 11.81 18.91 -2.58
N LEU A 183 10.80 18.30 -3.20
CA LEU A 183 10.61 18.35 -4.66
C LEU A 183 10.38 19.77 -5.16
N VAL A 184 9.51 20.54 -4.49
CA VAL A 184 9.27 21.96 -4.84
C VAL A 184 10.54 22.80 -4.64
N PHE A 185 11.30 22.52 -3.59
CA PHE A 185 12.57 23.21 -3.35
C PHE A 185 13.58 22.93 -4.48
N PHE A 186 13.73 21.67 -4.90
CA PHE A 186 14.63 21.31 -6.00
C PHE A 186 14.16 21.88 -7.33
N ASP A 187 12.85 21.83 -7.61
CA ASP A 187 12.26 22.44 -8.80
C ASP A 187 12.58 23.94 -8.86
N LYS A 188 12.24 24.70 -7.82
CA LYS A 188 12.50 26.15 -7.77
C LYS A 188 13.99 26.48 -7.89
N SER A 189 14.85 25.68 -7.25
CA SER A 189 16.30 25.86 -7.32
C SER A 189 16.81 25.64 -8.75
N LEU A 190 16.39 24.56 -9.41
CA LEU A 190 16.77 24.24 -10.79
C LEU A 190 16.19 25.27 -11.78
N ALA A 191 14.94 25.69 -11.59
CA ALA A 191 14.32 26.74 -12.39
C ALA A 191 15.06 28.07 -12.25
N SER A 192 15.53 28.43 -11.05
CA SER A 192 16.26 29.69 -10.79
C SER A 192 17.59 29.80 -11.55
N ILE A 193 18.22 28.66 -11.86
CA ILE A 193 19.46 28.59 -12.65
C ILE A 193 19.19 28.35 -14.15
N GLY A 194 17.93 28.41 -14.58
CA GLY A 194 17.52 28.32 -15.98
C GLY A 194 17.48 26.90 -16.55
N VAL A 195 17.39 25.86 -15.71
CA VAL A 195 17.27 24.47 -16.18
C VAL A 195 15.85 24.23 -16.69
N PRO A 196 15.66 23.87 -17.98
CA PRO A 196 14.35 23.50 -18.50
C PRO A 196 13.88 22.19 -17.89
N TYR A 197 12.56 21.96 -17.84
CA TYR A 197 11.98 20.75 -17.26
C TYR A 197 12.38 20.53 -15.79
N ALA A 198 12.48 21.62 -15.03
CA ALA A 198 13.03 21.65 -13.67
C ALA A 198 12.40 20.60 -12.74
N PHE A 199 11.08 20.41 -12.77
CA PHE A 199 10.39 19.42 -11.95
C PHE A 199 10.80 17.97 -12.25
N GLY A 200 11.01 17.61 -13.51
CA GLY A 200 11.45 16.25 -13.83
C GLY A 200 12.89 15.99 -13.38
N PHE A 201 13.76 17.00 -13.50
CA PHE A 201 15.10 16.94 -12.91
C PHE A 201 15.08 16.97 -11.37
N ALA A 202 14.10 17.63 -10.75
CA ALA A 202 13.90 17.59 -9.31
C ALA A 202 13.58 16.18 -8.81
N ILE A 203 12.73 15.44 -9.54
CA ILE A 203 12.46 14.01 -9.27
C ILE A 203 13.73 13.17 -9.44
N ILE A 204 14.51 13.40 -10.50
CA ILE A 204 15.77 12.68 -10.74
C ILE A 204 16.78 12.95 -9.61
N LEU A 205 16.93 14.22 -9.20
CA LEU A 205 17.82 14.64 -8.12
C LEU A 205 17.39 14.04 -6.78
N PHE A 206 16.10 14.06 -6.46
CA PHE A 206 15.56 13.39 -5.28
C PHE A 206 15.87 11.89 -5.31
N THR A 207 15.72 11.24 -6.47
CA THR A 207 16.06 9.82 -6.66
C THR A 207 17.53 9.54 -6.37
N LEU A 208 18.44 10.39 -6.87
CA LEU A 208 19.88 10.30 -6.62
C LEU A 208 20.20 10.40 -5.13
N LEU A 209 19.56 11.33 -4.41
CA LEU A 209 19.76 11.50 -2.97
C LEU A 209 19.27 10.29 -2.18
N VAL A 210 18.07 9.79 -2.47
CA VAL A 210 17.54 8.57 -1.83
C VAL A 210 18.43 7.36 -2.11
N ARG A 211 18.87 7.19 -3.38
CA ARG A 211 19.78 6.10 -3.76
C ARG A 211 21.16 6.24 -3.11
N GLY A 212 21.68 7.46 -2.97
CA GLY A 212 22.92 7.73 -2.25
C GLY A 212 22.81 7.39 -0.77
N ALA A 213 21.73 7.81 -0.11
CA ALA A 213 21.47 7.50 1.30
C ALA A 213 21.26 6.00 1.55
N THR A 214 20.60 5.29 0.62
CA THR A 214 20.36 3.84 0.71
C THR A 214 21.49 2.99 0.13
N PHE A 215 22.52 3.59 -0.46
CA PHE A 215 23.66 2.91 -1.06
C PHE A 215 24.34 1.87 -0.15
N PRO A 216 24.72 2.19 1.12
CA PRO A 216 25.39 1.22 1.99
C PRO A 216 24.49 0.02 2.32
N LEU A 217 23.19 0.24 2.48
CA LEU A 217 22.21 -0.81 2.70
C LEU A 217 22.10 -1.73 1.47
N ASN A 218 21.97 -1.14 0.27
CA ASN A 218 21.91 -1.88 -0.98
C ASN A 218 23.18 -2.70 -1.25
N MET A 219 24.35 -2.17 -0.85
CA MET A 219 25.62 -2.90 -0.96
C MET A 219 25.65 -4.17 -0.10
N GLN A 220 25.05 -4.14 1.10
CA GLN A 220 24.94 -5.33 1.96
C GLN A 220 24.03 -6.39 1.33
N GLN A 221 22.98 -5.97 0.63
CA GLN A 221 22.05 -6.87 -0.05
C GLN A 221 22.72 -7.57 -1.24
N ILE A 222 23.52 -6.84 -2.04
CA ILE A 222 24.27 -7.44 -3.16
C ILE A 222 25.29 -8.46 -2.62
N LYS A 223 25.98 -8.14 -1.51
CA LYS A 223 26.88 -9.10 -0.81
C LYS A 223 26.15 -10.38 -0.41
N SER A 224 25.01 -10.24 0.25
CA SER A 224 24.19 -11.39 0.69
C SER A 224 23.70 -12.22 -0.51
N SER A 225 23.32 -11.58 -1.61
CA SER A 225 22.91 -12.26 -2.84
C SER A 225 24.07 -13.02 -3.49
N LYS A 226 25.28 -12.44 -3.55
CA LYS A 226 26.46 -13.13 -4.09
C LYS A 226 26.84 -14.36 -3.25
N ALA A 227 26.85 -14.23 -1.92
CA ALA A 227 27.12 -15.36 -1.03
C ALA A 227 26.09 -16.50 -1.22
N MET A 228 24.83 -16.17 -1.50
CA MET A 228 23.81 -17.16 -1.83
C MET A 228 24.06 -17.84 -3.19
N GLN A 229 24.57 -17.10 -4.19
CA GLN A 229 24.95 -17.67 -5.47
C GLN A 229 26.11 -18.68 -5.32
N GLU A 230 27.09 -18.40 -4.46
CA GLU A 230 28.21 -19.30 -4.16
C GLU A 230 27.75 -20.62 -3.50
N LEU A 231 26.62 -20.60 -2.79
CA LEU A 231 26.02 -21.81 -2.18
C LEU A 231 25.16 -22.64 -3.13
N GLN A 232 24.82 -22.13 -4.32
CA GLN A 232 24.00 -22.87 -5.29
C GLN A 232 24.51 -24.28 -5.63
N PRO A 233 25.81 -24.56 -5.86
CA PRO A 233 26.26 -25.92 -6.12
C PRO A 233 25.99 -26.86 -4.93
N LYS A 234 26.26 -26.41 -3.69
CA LYS A 234 25.98 -27.20 -2.47
C LYS A 234 24.48 -27.42 -2.26
N LEU A 235 23.66 -26.42 -2.59
CA LEU A 235 22.20 -26.55 -2.56
C LEU A 235 21.72 -27.59 -3.58
N LYS A 236 22.29 -27.65 -4.78
CA LYS A 236 21.97 -28.67 -5.79
C LYS A 236 22.32 -30.07 -5.31
N GLU A 237 23.52 -30.27 -4.74
CA GLU A 237 23.90 -31.57 -4.16
C GLU A 237 22.96 -32.00 -3.03
N LEU A 238 22.57 -31.07 -2.17
CA LEU A 238 21.63 -31.33 -1.08
C LEU A 238 20.24 -31.70 -1.61
N GLN A 239 19.79 -31.01 -2.67
CA GLN A 239 18.56 -31.35 -3.36
C GLN A 239 18.60 -32.75 -3.96
N GLU A 240 19.75 -33.18 -4.47
CA GLU A 240 19.92 -34.52 -5.01
C GLU A 240 19.91 -35.62 -3.94
N LYS A 241 20.53 -35.35 -2.79
CA LYS A 241 20.57 -36.27 -1.65
C LYS A 241 19.21 -36.49 -1.00
N HIS A 242 18.35 -35.46 -0.98
CA HIS A 242 17.04 -35.51 -0.34
C HIS A 242 15.87 -35.49 -1.34
N LYS A 243 16.07 -36.00 -2.57
CA LYS A 243 14.99 -36.16 -3.56
C LYS A 243 13.84 -36.98 -2.97
N GLY A 244 12.73 -36.33 -2.63
CA GLY A 244 11.50 -36.96 -2.12
C GLY A 244 11.11 -36.55 -0.70
N ASP A 245 12.02 -35.98 0.10
CA ASP A 245 11.76 -35.55 1.47
C ASP A 245 11.86 -34.01 1.56
N LYS A 246 10.77 -33.32 1.23
CA LYS A 246 10.71 -31.84 1.19
C LYS A 246 10.98 -31.22 2.55
N GLU A 247 10.61 -31.91 3.63
CA GLU A 247 10.74 -31.38 4.99
C GLU A 247 12.20 -31.42 5.44
N LYS A 248 12.89 -32.57 5.26
CA LYS A 248 14.34 -32.64 5.53
C LYS A 248 15.15 -31.73 4.63
N LEU A 249 14.75 -31.63 3.35
CA LEU A 249 15.39 -30.72 2.40
C LEU A 249 15.33 -29.27 2.89
N ALA A 250 14.17 -28.80 3.35
CA ALA A 250 14.05 -27.44 3.89
C ALA A 250 14.89 -27.23 5.15
N GLN A 251 14.94 -28.22 6.06
CA GLN A 251 15.73 -28.15 7.29
C GLN A 251 17.24 -28.12 7.00
N GLU A 252 17.74 -29.01 6.14
CA GLU A 252 19.15 -29.07 5.77
C GLU A 252 19.58 -27.86 4.94
N GLN A 253 18.69 -27.32 4.08
CA GLN A 253 18.96 -26.06 3.37
C GLN A 253 19.14 -24.91 4.36
N MET A 254 18.27 -24.82 5.37
CA MET A 254 18.39 -23.79 6.41
C MET A 254 19.64 -24.00 7.27
N ARG A 255 20.02 -25.26 7.57
CA ARG A 255 21.27 -25.56 8.28
C ARG A 255 22.49 -25.12 7.46
N LEU A 256 22.51 -25.42 6.17
CA LEU A 256 23.57 -25.01 5.25
C LEU A 256 23.72 -23.47 5.22
N TYR A 257 22.61 -22.73 5.14
CA TYR A 257 22.63 -21.27 5.20
C TYR A 257 23.20 -20.73 6.52
N LYS A 258 22.80 -21.32 7.65
CA LYS A 258 23.32 -20.94 8.99
C LYS A 258 24.80 -21.25 9.13
N GLU A 259 25.26 -22.42 8.70
CA GLU A 259 26.66 -22.84 8.74
C GLU A 259 27.56 -21.89 7.94
N HIS A 260 27.05 -21.33 6.83
CA HIS A 260 27.79 -20.39 5.99
C HIS A 260 27.48 -18.91 6.31
N GLY A 261 26.70 -18.63 7.36
CA GLY A 261 26.37 -17.26 7.79
C GLY A 261 25.54 -16.45 6.78
N VAL A 262 24.82 -17.10 5.85
CA VAL A 262 24.02 -16.44 4.82
C VAL A 262 22.56 -16.33 5.26
N ASN A 263 21.99 -15.12 5.26
CA ASN A 263 20.57 -14.92 5.57
C ASN A 263 19.71 -14.90 4.30
N PRO A 264 18.78 -15.86 4.10
CA PRO A 264 17.92 -15.90 2.92
C PRO A 264 16.96 -14.69 2.80
N LEU A 265 16.63 -14.03 3.92
CA LEU A 265 15.76 -12.84 3.94
C LEU A 265 16.52 -11.54 3.62
N GLY A 266 17.86 -11.58 3.57
CA GLY A 266 18.66 -10.40 3.23
C GLY A 266 18.37 -9.84 1.83
N GLY A 267 17.88 -10.69 0.91
CA GLY A 267 17.56 -10.30 -0.46
C GLY A 267 16.29 -9.46 -0.64
N CYS A 268 15.32 -9.52 0.29
CA CYS A 268 14.06 -8.77 0.19
C CYS A 268 14.05 -7.45 0.99
N LEU A 269 15.09 -7.19 1.78
CA LEU A 269 15.29 -5.96 2.53
C LEU A 269 15.16 -4.65 1.69
N PRO A 270 15.63 -4.56 0.43
CA PRO A 270 15.49 -3.30 -0.32
C PRO A 270 14.04 -3.00 -0.61
N MET A 271 13.21 -4.02 -0.88
CA MET A 271 11.79 -3.82 -1.13
C MET A 271 11.09 -3.28 0.11
N LEU A 272 11.40 -3.79 1.30
CA LEU A 272 10.78 -3.33 2.55
C LEU A 272 11.09 -1.86 2.84
N VAL A 273 12.34 -1.42 2.65
CA VAL A 273 12.73 -0.02 2.87
C VAL A 273 12.20 0.89 1.77
N GLN A 274 12.13 0.39 0.54
CA GLN A 274 11.71 1.17 -0.62
C GLN A 274 10.19 1.40 -0.67
N MET A 275 9.38 0.47 -0.15
CA MET A 275 7.92 0.57 -0.18
C MET A 275 7.39 1.86 0.50
N PRO A 276 7.79 2.20 1.74
CA PRO A 276 7.37 3.47 2.35
C PRO A 276 7.79 4.70 1.55
N ILE A 277 9.01 4.72 0.99
CA ILE A 277 9.50 5.85 0.20
C ILE A 277 8.64 6.02 -1.06
N TRP A 278 8.31 4.92 -1.72
CA TRP A 278 7.48 4.92 -2.91
C TRP A 278 6.06 5.43 -2.62
N ILE A 279 5.41 4.91 -1.57
CA ILE A 279 4.05 5.34 -1.20
C ILE A 279 4.05 6.82 -0.80
N ALA A 280 5.08 7.27 -0.08
CA ALA A 280 5.18 8.67 0.32
C ALA A 280 5.40 9.60 -0.87
N LEU A 281 6.27 9.21 -1.81
CA LEU A 281 6.50 9.95 -3.06
C LEU A 281 5.24 10.00 -3.93
N TYR A 282 4.51 8.88 -4.05
CA TYR A 282 3.24 8.82 -4.77
C TYR A 282 2.21 9.81 -4.19
N ARG A 283 2.04 9.81 -2.85
CA ARG A 283 1.16 10.77 -2.16
C ARG A 283 1.62 12.22 -2.36
N ALA A 284 2.93 12.47 -2.30
CA ALA A 284 3.49 13.78 -2.55
C ALA A 284 3.20 14.25 -3.99
N LEU A 285 3.37 13.40 -5.00
CA LEU A 285 3.10 13.74 -6.40
C LEU A 285 1.61 13.99 -6.66
N ILE A 286 0.69 13.20 -6.07
CA ILE A 286 -0.75 13.50 -6.15
C ILE A 286 -1.06 14.85 -5.49
N GLN A 287 -0.49 15.12 -4.33
CA GLN A 287 -0.68 16.40 -3.62
C GLN A 287 -0.13 17.60 -4.43
N LEU A 288 0.99 17.43 -5.13
CA LEU A 288 1.56 18.49 -5.99
C LEU A 288 0.76 18.62 -7.30
N SER A 289 0.23 17.51 -7.81
CA SER A 289 -0.67 17.51 -8.96
C SER A 289 -1.95 18.28 -8.69
N SER A 290 -2.57 18.12 -7.51
CA SER A 290 -3.79 18.86 -7.16
C SER A 290 -3.55 20.37 -7.01
N GLN A 291 -2.30 20.79 -6.80
CA GLN A 291 -1.87 22.19 -6.81
C GLN A 291 -1.50 22.70 -8.21
N GLY A 292 -1.56 21.87 -9.25
CA GLY A 292 -1.23 22.24 -10.63
C GLY A 292 0.27 22.36 -10.92
N LEU A 293 1.15 21.95 -9.99
CA LEU A 293 2.61 22.13 -10.10
C LEU A 293 3.28 21.13 -11.05
N LEU A 294 2.61 20.05 -11.44
CA LEU A 294 3.14 18.98 -12.28
C LEU A 294 2.59 19.00 -13.72
N THR A 295 2.04 20.14 -14.13
CA THR A 295 1.41 20.31 -15.46
C THR A 295 2.42 20.47 -16.59
N GLU A 296 3.65 20.88 -16.29
CA GLU A 296 4.73 20.96 -17.27
C GLU A 296 5.15 19.55 -17.73
N GLY A 297 5.39 19.43 -19.04
CA GLY A 297 5.91 18.20 -19.63
C GLY A 297 7.35 17.92 -19.24
N PHE A 298 7.83 16.70 -19.50
CA PHE A 298 9.23 16.32 -19.35
C PHE A 298 9.67 15.54 -20.59
N PHE A 299 10.41 16.20 -21.48
CA PHE A 299 10.74 15.67 -22.82
C PHE A 299 9.50 15.23 -23.59
N TRP A 300 9.33 13.92 -23.83
CA TRP A 300 8.17 13.37 -24.52
C TRP A 300 6.96 13.18 -23.59
N ILE A 301 7.12 13.27 -22.28
CA ILE A 301 6.02 13.10 -21.32
C ILE A 301 5.19 14.39 -21.34
N PRO A 302 3.88 14.35 -21.72
CA PRO A 302 3.09 15.58 -21.83
C PRO A 302 2.89 16.33 -20.50
N SER A 303 2.79 15.60 -19.39
CA SER A 303 2.71 16.16 -18.03
C SER A 303 3.18 15.12 -17.00
N LEU A 304 3.84 15.57 -15.93
CA LEU A 304 4.30 14.71 -14.84
C LEU A 304 3.16 14.23 -13.91
N SER A 305 2.00 14.88 -13.93
CA SER A 305 0.80 14.43 -13.22
C SER A 305 -0.05 13.44 -14.00
N GLY A 306 0.00 13.47 -15.34
CA GLY A 306 -0.83 12.64 -16.21
C GLY A 306 -0.21 11.27 -16.53
N PRO A 307 -0.96 10.37 -17.20
CA PRO A 307 -2.37 10.53 -17.57
C PRO A 307 -3.33 10.23 -16.41
N VAL A 308 -2.82 9.73 -15.28
CA VAL A 308 -3.58 9.41 -14.07
C VAL A 308 -3.05 10.25 -12.91
N SER A 309 -3.82 11.24 -12.47
CA SER A 309 -3.42 12.20 -11.43
C SER A 309 -4.14 12.01 -10.09
N SER A 310 -5.08 11.07 -10.01
CA SER A 310 -5.90 10.80 -8.83
C SER A 310 -5.58 9.44 -8.22
N TRP A 311 -5.90 9.32 -6.93
CA TRP A 311 -5.73 8.06 -6.21
C TRP A 311 -6.74 7.03 -6.74
N GLY A 312 -6.26 5.84 -7.13
CA GLY A 312 -7.12 4.76 -7.63
C GLY A 312 -7.59 4.93 -9.08
N GLY A 313 -6.98 5.85 -9.86
CA GLY A 313 -7.32 6.00 -11.27
C GLY A 313 -7.04 4.74 -12.09
N GLY A 314 -7.84 4.55 -13.14
CA GLY A 314 -7.83 3.34 -13.97
C GLY A 314 -7.19 3.54 -15.35
N LEU A 315 -7.54 2.65 -16.27
CA LEU A 315 -7.11 2.70 -17.66
C LEU A 315 -8.08 3.47 -18.57
N ASP A 316 -8.95 4.31 -18.00
CA ASP A 316 -9.99 5.05 -18.76
C ASP A 316 -9.40 6.06 -19.77
N TRP A 317 -8.13 6.43 -19.57
CA TRP A 317 -7.37 7.26 -20.50
C TRP A 317 -6.98 6.48 -21.78
N LEU A 318 -6.91 5.15 -21.71
CA LEU A 318 -6.49 4.23 -22.78
C LEU A 318 -7.65 3.40 -23.34
N TRP A 319 -8.66 3.08 -22.51
CA TRP A 319 -9.79 2.21 -22.84
C TRP A 319 -11.13 2.85 -22.43
N PRO A 320 -12.21 2.73 -23.21
CA PRO A 320 -12.32 2.06 -24.52
C PRO A 320 -11.56 2.79 -25.63
N LEU A 321 -11.32 2.09 -26.74
CA LEU A 321 -10.65 2.67 -27.91
C LEU A 321 -11.64 3.48 -28.77
N PRO A 322 -11.25 4.64 -29.32
CA PRO A 322 -9.93 5.28 -29.21
C PRO A 322 -9.67 5.92 -27.82
N PRO A 323 -8.39 6.07 -27.40
CA PRO A 323 -8.04 6.66 -26.11
C PRO A 323 -8.68 8.04 -25.90
N SER A 324 -9.22 8.30 -24.70
CA SER A 324 -9.94 9.54 -24.39
C SER A 324 -9.05 10.79 -24.47
N ILE A 325 -7.73 10.62 -24.28
CA ILE A 325 -6.72 11.69 -24.42
C ILE A 325 -6.14 11.82 -25.83
N GLY A 326 -6.62 11.01 -26.79
CA GLY A 326 -6.13 10.95 -28.16
C GLY A 326 -4.83 10.15 -28.32
N TRP A 327 -4.62 9.60 -29.52
CA TRP A 327 -3.47 8.76 -29.83
C TRP A 327 -2.10 9.41 -29.61
N PRO A 328 -1.84 10.67 -30.01
CA PRO A 328 -0.52 11.28 -29.81
C PRO A 328 -0.12 11.34 -28.33
N SER A 329 -1.03 11.80 -27.47
CA SER A 329 -0.81 11.89 -26.02
C SER A 329 -0.71 10.50 -25.39
N ALA A 330 -1.57 9.56 -25.79
CA ALA A 330 -1.54 8.19 -25.29
C ALA A 330 -0.20 7.51 -25.60
N LEU A 331 0.29 7.61 -26.85
CA LEU A 331 1.59 7.06 -27.23
C LEU A 331 2.73 7.70 -26.44
N ALA A 332 2.69 9.01 -26.23
CA ALA A 332 3.68 9.73 -25.45
C ALA A 332 3.76 9.21 -23.99
N TYR A 333 2.62 8.97 -23.35
CA TYR A 333 2.59 8.37 -22.00
C TYR A 333 3.02 6.90 -21.99
N LEU A 334 2.73 6.12 -23.03
CA LEU A 334 3.08 4.69 -23.10
C LEU A 334 4.59 4.42 -23.21
N VAL A 335 5.39 5.40 -23.68
CA VAL A 335 6.84 5.25 -23.76
C VAL A 335 7.46 4.93 -22.38
N MET A 336 7.02 5.61 -21.32
CA MET A 336 7.62 5.46 -19.99
C MET A 336 7.41 4.07 -19.37
N PRO A 337 6.18 3.52 -19.31
CA PRO A 337 5.96 2.13 -18.88
C PRO A 337 6.75 1.12 -19.70
N VAL A 338 6.84 1.29 -21.02
CA VAL A 338 7.62 0.38 -21.88
C VAL A 338 9.11 0.44 -21.53
N LEU A 339 9.69 1.64 -21.41
CA LEU A 339 11.08 1.81 -20.98
C LEU A 339 11.32 1.23 -19.59
N LEU A 340 10.38 1.41 -18.66
CA LEU A 340 10.45 0.83 -17.34
C LEU A 340 10.51 -0.70 -17.41
N VAL A 341 9.58 -1.34 -18.12
CA VAL A 341 9.55 -2.80 -18.28
C VAL A 341 10.83 -3.31 -18.93
N VAL A 342 11.27 -2.70 -20.02
CA VAL A 342 12.50 -3.09 -20.73
C VAL A 342 13.72 -2.96 -19.81
N SER A 343 13.83 -1.86 -19.06
CA SER A 343 14.93 -1.66 -18.11
C SER A 343 14.95 -2.71 -17.00
N GLN A 344 13.78 -3.09 -16.49
CA GLN A 344 13.66 -4.10 -15.43
C GLN A 344 13.94 -5.50 -15.96
N LEU A 345 13.46 -5.85 -17.15
CA LEU A 345 13.79 -7.13 -17.79
C LEU A 345 15.29 -7.25 -18.05
N TYR A 346 15.94 -6.17 -18.48
CA TYR A 346 17.39 -6.12 -18.66
C TYR A 346 18.13 -6.35 -17.34
N MET A 347 17.78 -5.58 -16.30
CA MET A 347 18.39 -5.70 -14.97
C MET A 347 18.18 -7.10 -14.36
N GLN A 348 16.99 -7.66 -14.53
CA GLN A 348 16.65 -8.99 -14.04
C GLN A 348 17.49 -10.07 -14.70
N ASN A 349 17.59 -10.06 -16.02
CA ASN A 349 18.41 -11.02 -16.76
C ASN A 349 19.89 -10.97 -16.36
N LEU A 350 20.39 -9.82 -15.92
CA LEU A 350 21.76 -9.66 -15.43
C LEU A 350 21.98 -10.28 -14.03
N MET A 351 20.93 -10.35 -13.20
CA MET A 351 21.03 -10.71 -11.78
C MET A 351 20.47 -12.10 -11.43
N THR A 352 19.63 -12.69 -12.27
CA THR A 352 19.04 -14.01 -12.00
C THR A 352 19.83 -15.14 -12.65
N PRO A 353 20.53 -16.00 -11.87
CA PRO A 353 21.14 -17.21 -12.42
C PRO A 353 20.08 -18.24 -12.83
N PRO A 354 20.31 -19.01 -13.92
CA PRO A 354 19.41 -20.08 -14.33
C PRO A 354 19.35 -21.17 -13.26
N SER A 355 18.13 -21.55 -12.84
CA SER A 355 17.91 -22.66 -11.91
C SER A 355 17.14 -23.78 -12.59
N THR A 356 17.52 -25.01 -12.27
CA THR A 356 16.91 -26.25 -12.77
C THR A 356 15.92 -26.87 -11.78
N ASP A 357 15.74 -26.28 -10.61
CA ASP A 357 14.84 -26.76 -9.56
C ASP A 357 13.40 -26.25 -9.80
N PRO A 358 12.37 -27.14 -9.79
CA PRO A 358 10.96 -26.74 -9.91
C PRO A 358 10.50 -25.68 -8.91
N SER A 359 11.00 -25.71 -7.67
CA SER A 359 10.63 -24.74 -6.62
C SER A 359 11.23 -23.36 -6.89
N GLN A 360 12.48 -23.32 -7.34
CA GLN A 360 13.14 -22.09 -7.76
C GLN A 360 12.60 -21.59 -9.11
N ALA A 361 12.19 -22.49 -10.01
CA ALA A 361 11.56 -22.13 -11.27
C ALA A 361 10.22 -21.39 -11.06
N GLN A 362 9.46 -21.75 -10.00
CA GLN A 362 8.26 -21.00 -9.61
C GLN A 362 8.60 -19.58 -9.15
N VAL A 363 9.61 -19.42 -8.28
CA VAL A 363 10.07 -18.09 -7.84
C VAL A 363 10.60 -17.26 -9.01
N GLN A 364 11.37 -17.88 -9.91
CA GLN A 364 11.86 -17.21 -11.12
C GLN A 364 10.73 -16.78 -12.05
N SER A 365 9.66 -17.59 -12.16
CA SER A 365 8.47 -17.24 -12.95
C SER A 365 7.75 -16.03 -12.38
N ILE A 366 7.62 -15.94 -11.05
CA ILE A 366 7.06 -14.77 -10.36
C ILE A 366 7.93 -13.54 -10.63
N MET A 367 9.26 -13.69 -10.47
CA MET A 367 10.19 -12.58 -10.72
C MET A 367 10.10 -12.11 -12.17
N LYS A 368 9.97 -13.00 -13.17
CA LYS A 368 9.86 -12.63 -14.60
C LYS A 368 8.58 -11.86 -14.93
N PHE A 369 7.53 -12.06 -14.12
CA PHE A 369 6.27 -11.34 -14.28
C PHE A 369 6.29 -9.96 -13.58
N MET A 370 7.14 -9.78 -12.57
CA MET A 370 7.21 -8.54 -11.79
C MET A 370 7.43 -7.28 -12.63
N PRO A 371 8.29 -7.26 -13.67
CA PRO A 371 8.41 -6.10 -14.55
C PRO A 371 7.10 -5.73 -15.24
N LEU A 372 6.31 -6.72 -15.68
CA LEU A 372 5.01 -6.47 -16.32
C LEU A 372 4.00 -5.88 -15.34
N MET A 373 4.04 -6.33 -14.08
CA MET A 373 3.22 -5.75 -13.01
C MET A 373 3.58 -4.29 -12.73
N PHE A 374 4.87 -3.94 -12.67
CA PHE A 374 5.30 -2.54 -12.56
C PHE A 374 4.94 -1.73 -13.81
N GLY A 375 4.98 -2.33 -14.99
CA GLY A 375 4.49 -1.73 -16.23
C GLY A 375 3.00 -1.40 -16.15
N TYR A 376 2.17 -2.31 -15.63
CA TYR A 376 0.75 -2.05 -15.37
C TYR A 376 0.55 -0.94 -14.34
N PHE A 377 1.29 -0.97 -13.22
CA PHE A 377 1.22 0.10 -12.23
C PHE A 377 1.62 1.46 -12.80
N ALA A 378 2.63 1.50 -13.68
CA ALA A 378 3.04 2.71 -14.38
C ALA A 378 1.96 3.32 -15.30
N LEU A 379 0.91 2.56 -15.65
CA LEU A 379 -0.25 3.06 -16.41
C LEU A 379 -1.34 3.68 -15.54
N ILE A 380 -1.35 3.37 -14.24
CA ILE A 380 -2.41 3.76 -13.29
C ILE A 380 -1.91 4.72 -12.19
N VAL A 381 -0.71 5.29 -12.38
CA VAL A 381 -0.09 6.25 -11.46
C VAL A 381 0.41 7.48 -12.24
N PRO A 382 0.69 8.60 -11.58
CA PRO A 382 1.29 9.76 -12.22
C PRO A 382 2.62 9.42 -12.90
N SER A 383 2.85 9.93 -14.11
CA SER A 383 4.08 9.65 -14.88
C SER A 383 5.36 10.08 -14.15
N GLY A 384 5.30 11.08 -13.25
CA GLY A 384 6.41 11.46 -12.38
C GLY A 384 6.89 10.32 -11.47
N LEU A 385 5.98 9.44 -11.03
CA LEU A 385 6.33 8.26 -10.26
C LEU A 385 7.02 7.20 -11.14
N THR A 386 6.56 7.06 -12.39
CA THR A 386 7.20 6.19 -13.38
C THR A 386 8.61 6.70 -13.73
N LEU A 387 8.81 8.01 -13.83
CA LEU A 387 10.13 8.63 -13.99
C LEU A 387 11.04 8.32 -12.81
N TYR A 388 10.54 8.41 -11.58
CA TYR A 388 11.27 7.98 -10.39
C TYR A 388 11.71 6.51 -10.48
N TRP A 389 10.79 5.59 -10.79
CA TRP A 389 11.11 4.18 -10.91
C TRP A 389 12.15 3.90 -12.00
N PHE A 390 11.98 4.50 -13.17
CA PHE A 390 12.92 4.33 -14.27
C PHE A 390 14.32 4.83 -13.90
N THR A 391 14.42 6.04 -13.34
CA THR A 391 15.69 6.62 -12.86
C THR A 391 16.32 5.73 -11.80
N SER A 392 15.52 5.25 -10.85
CA SER A 392 15.95 4.35 -9.78
C SER A 392 16.52 3.04 -10.36
N ASN A 393 15.92 2.46 -11.40
CA ASN A 393 16.44 1.27 -12.07
C ASN A 393 17.77 1.54 -12.78
N VAL A 394 17.89 2.65 -13.51
CA VAL A 394 19.16 3.05 -14.17
C VAL A 394 20.29 3.16 -13.14
N LEU A 395 20.01 3.80 -12.00
CA LEU A 395 20.96 3.89 -10.89
C LEU A 395 21.25 2.53 -10.25
N GLY A 396 20.26 1.64 -10.16
CA GLY A 396 20.45 0.27 -9.69
C GLY A 396 21.36 -0.55 -10.60
N VAL A 397 21.23 -0.41 -11.93
CA VAL A 397 22.13 -1.02 -12.90
C VAL A 397 23.54 -0.46 -12.77
N ALA A 398 23.69 0.86 -12.67
CA ALA A 398 24.99 1.51 -12.46
C ALA A 398 25.65 1.03 -11.16
N GLN A 399 24.89 0.95 -10.06
CA GLN A 399 25.35 0.42 -8.79
C GLN A 399 25.81 -1.04 -8.91
N HIS A 400 25.05 -1.89 -9.61
CA HIS A 400 25.42 -3.29 -9.82
C HIS A 400 26.77 -3.44 -10.53
N TYR A 401 26.99 -2.66 -11.60
CA TYR A 401 28.28 -2.66 -12.30
C TYR A 401 29.44 -2.22 -11.41
N PHE A 402 29.24 -1.14 -10.63
CA PHE A 402 30.25 -0.66 -9.69
C PHE A 402 30.56 -1.68 -8.59
N THR A 403 29.55 -2.39 -8.10
CA THR A 403 29.73 -3.41 -7.06
C THR A 403 30.43 -4.66 -7.60
N LYS A 404 30.10 -5.09 -8.83
CA LYS A 404 30.73 -6.26 -9.46
C LYS A 404 32.25 -6.07 -9.60
N THR A 405 32.68 -4.91 -10.10
CA THR A 405 34.11 -4.62 -10.27
C THR A 405 34.87 -4.66 -8.94
N GLN A 406 34.29 -4.16 -7.84
CA GLN A 406 34.91 -4.23 -6.51
C GLN A 406 35.11 -5.66 -6.01
N PHE A 407 34.18 -6.57 -6.30
CA PHE A 407 34.31 -7.97 -5.90
C PHE A 407 35.34 -8.73 -6.74
N ASP A 408 35.37 -8.49 -8.05
CA ASP A 408 36.32 -9.13 -8.96
C ASP A 408 37.77 -8.67 -8.68
N THR A 409 37.96 -7.40 -8.27
CA THR A 409 39.27 -6.92 -7.83
C THR A 409 39.72 -7.59 -6.53
N LYS A 410 38.83 -7.73 -5.54
CA LYS A 410 39.17 -8.39 -4.27
C LYS A 410 39.52 -9.87 -4.43
N SER A 411 38.84 -10.61 -5.31
CA SER A 411 39.16 -12.04 -5.52
C SER A 411 40.54 -12.23 -6.18
N LYS A 412 40.89 -11.37 -7.15
CA LYS A 412 42.20 -11.40 -7.83
C LYS A 412 43.37 -11.05 -6.90
N THR A 413 43.16 -10.19 -5.90
CA THR A 413 44.20 -9.85 -4.93
C THR A 413 44.39 -10.94 -3.86
N SER A 414 43.40 -11.81 -3.66
CA SER A 414 43.48 -12.94 -2.71
C SER A 414 44.01 -14.25 -3.32
N GLU A 415 44.14 -14.35 -4.64
CA GLU A 415 44.84 -15.48 -5.28
C GLU A 415 46.36 -15.24 -5.27
N PRO A 416 47.18 -16.14 -4.67
CA PRO A 416 48.63 -16.06 -4.80
C PRO A 416 49.00 -16.27 -6.28
N PRO A 417 50.10 -15.66 -6.78
CA PRO A 417 50.44 -15.73 -8.19
C PRO A 417 50.68 -17.19 -8.61
N VAL A 418 49.87 -17.64 -9.57
CA VAL A 418 50.03 -18.96 -10.19
C VAL A 418 51.28 -18.94 -11.07
N GLY A 419 52.33 -19.63 -10.62
CA GLY A 419 53.40 -20.13 -11.47
C GLY A 419 54.80 -19.56 -11.23
N SER A 420 55.59 -20.27 -10.44
CA SER A 420 56.97 -20.59 -10.83
C SER A 420 57.23 -22.04 -10.44
N SER A 421 56.87 -22.98 -11.33
CA SER A 421 57.48 -24.31 -11.32
C SER A 421 58.97 -24.13 -11.55
N ALA A 422 59.77 -24.19 -10.48
CA ALA A 422 61.22 -24.29 -10.61
C ALA A 422 61.57 -25.73 -11.01
N PRO A 423 62.32 -25.94 -12.10
CA PRO A 423 62.83 -27.26 -12.43
C PRO A 423 64.13 -27.48 -11.64
N VAL A 424 64.14 -28.41 -10.69
CA VAL A 424 65.31 -29.27 -10.35
C VAL A 424 64.79 -30.60 -9.84
#